data_AF-A0A7V9MMB5-F1
#
_entry.id   AF-A0A7V9MMB5-F1
#
_cell.length_a   1.000
_cell.length_b   1.000
_cell.length_c   1.000
_cell.angle_alpha   90.00
_cell.angle_beta   90.00
_cell.angle_gamma   90.00
#
_symmetry.space_group_name_H-M   'P 1'
#
loop_
_entity.id
_entity.type
_entity.pdbx_description
1 polymer ?
#
loop_
_entity_poly.entity_id
_entity_poly.type
_entity_poly.pdbx_seq_one_letter_code
_entity_poly.pdbx_strand_id
1 'polypeptide(L)'
;MKKLLFPTLILILSACTKPPVAAFKMDNECFIGDTVTITNSSDKAHSYIWELPSGELLNSKDITYIPTTSGTKDIKLTAFSKNLKEDNNITKSIKVKPLSGSVLFYLSTKSALSNTVVYFLETNKPIPVRLEIPPTCENSTGGALFLDIPDGTYEYFAGDNTYSWSGSVTVEKGQCHVIDLR
;
A
#
# COMPACT_ATOMS: atom_id res chain seq x y z
N MET A 1 -14.40 80.23 -21.65
CA MET A 1 -13.35 79.34 -21.11
C MET A 1 -13.92 77.91 -21.02
N LYS A 2 -13.81 77.11 -22.10
CA LYS A 2 -14.24 75.70 -22.09
C LYS A 2 -13.07 74.87 -21.55
N LYS A 3 -13.22 74.32 -20.33
CA LYS A 3 -12.25 73.38 -19.76
C LYS A 3 -12.33 72.09 -20.58
N LEU A 4 -11.31 71.82 -21.41
CA LEU A 4 -11.12 70.52 -22.03
C LEU A 4 -10.80 69.52 -20.91
N LEU A 5 -11.77 68.66 -20.57
CA LEU A 5 -11.50 67.42 -19.84
C LEU A 5 -10.83 66.43 -20.80
N PHE A 6 -9.58 66.08 -20.53
CA PHE A 6 -8.91 64.94 -21.17
C PHE A 6 -9.39 63.65 -20.50
N PRO A 7 -9.97 62.69 -21.24
CA PRO A 7 -10.29 61.39 -20.67
C PRO A 7 -8.98 60.63 -20.46
N THR A 8 -8.62 60.39 -19.20
CA THR A 8 -7.52 59.51 -18.82
C THR A 8 -7.89 58.09 -19.25
N LEU A 9 -7.32 57.65 -20.37
CA LEU A 9 -7.38 56.26 -20.82
C LEU A 9 -6.55 55.41 -19.86
N ILE A 10 -7.21 54.83 -18.86
CA ILE A 10 -6.62 53.84 -17.96
C ILE A 10 -6.38 52.57 -18.79
N LEU A 11 -5.15 52.40 -19.26
CA LEU A 11 -4.70 51.18 -19.92
C LEU A 11 -4.59 50.09 -18.83
N ILE A 12 -5.61 49.24 -18.73
CA ILE A 12 -5.60 48.08 -17.85
C ILE A 12 -4.63 47.08 -18.50
N LEU A 13 -3.35 47.12 -18.10
CA LEU A 13 -2.36 46.12 -18.50
C LEU A 13 -2.71 44.80 -17.83
N SER A 14 -3.61 44.04 -18.45
CA SER A 14 -3.81 42.63 -18.14
C SER A 14 -2.51 41.89 -18.52
N ALA A 15 -1.58 41.81 -17.58
CA ALA A 15 -0.42 40.95 -17.70
C ALA A 15 -0.92 39.51 -17.80
N CYS A 16 -0.99 38.99 -19.02
CA CYS A 16 -1.37 37.61 -19.31
C CYS A 16 -0.26 36.68 -18.83
N THR A 17 -0.29 36.30 -17.55
CA THR A 17 0.53 35.21 -17.04
C THR A 17 -0.18 33.91 -17.38
N LYS A 18 0.49 33.00 -18.08
CA LYS A 18 -0.09 31.67 -18.37
C LYS A 18 -0.32 30.92 -17.04
N PRO A 19 -1.45 30.22 -16.86
CA PRO A 19 -1.76 29.51 -15.62
C PRO A 19 -0.78 28.39 -15.33
N PRO A 20 -0.59 28.05 -14.04
CA PRO A 20 0.18 26.87 -13.66
C PRO A 20 -0.53 25.61 -14.15
N VAL A 21 0.24 24.56 -14.43
CA VAL A 21 -0.30 23.23 -14.79
C VAL A 21 0.30 22.24 -13.82
N ALA A 22 -0.54 21.69 -12.93
CA ALA A 22 -0.10 20.71 -11.95
C ALA A 22 0.16 19.36 -12.62
N ALA A 23 1.34 18.81 -12.35
CA ALA A 23 1.71 17.48 -12.81
C ALA A 23 2.75 16.88 -11.86
N PHE A 24 2.70 15.56 -11.67
CA PHE A 24 3.70 14.84 -10.90
C PHE A 24 3.84 13.39 -11.34
N LYS A 25 4.92 12.75 -10.92
CA LYS A 25 5.24 11.34 -11.18
C LYS A 25 5.42 10.59 -9.87
N MET A 26 4.91 9.37 -9.83
CA MET A 26 5.10 8.38 -8.77
C MET A 26 4.81 6.99 -9.36
N ASP A 27 5.15 5.94 -8.61
CA ASP A 27 4.76 4.58 -8.97
C ASP A 27 3.24 4.37 -8.80
N ASN A 28 2.68 3.46 -9.58
CA ASN A 28 1.24 3.16 -9.54
C ASN A 28 0.86 2.18 -8.43
N GLU A 29 1.84 1.42 -7.92
CA GLU A 29 1.65 0.45 -6.85
C GLU A 29 2.88 0.37 -5.94
N CYS A 30 2.65 0.03 -4.68
CA CYS A 30 3.68 -0.24 -3.68
C CYS A 30 3.12 -1.15 -2.57
N PHE A 31 3.95 -1.49 -1.59
CA PHE A 31 3.53 -2.19 -0.38
C PHE A 31 3.45 -1.23 0.82
N ILE A 32 2.69 -1.63 1.85
CA ILE A 32 2.74 -0.97 3.16
C ILE A 32 4.21 -0.85 3.62
N GLY A 33 4.60 0.32 4.13
CA GLY A 33 5.95 0.60 4.61
C GLY A 33 6.98 0.94 3.53
N ASP A 34 6.66 0.79 2.24
CA ASP A 34 7.57 1.23 1.18
C ASP A 34 7.71 2.76 1.17
N THR A 35 8.89 3.26 0.82
CA THR A 35 9.09 4.70 0.61
C THR A 35 8.76 5.08 -0.82
N VAL A 36 7.62 5.72 -1.03
CA VAL A 36 7.18 6.20 -2.34
C VAL A 36 7.74 7.60 -2.57
N THR A 37 8.58 7.75 -3.59
CA THR A 37 9.08 9.07 -4.01
C THR A 37 8.12 9.71 -5.00
N ILE A 38 7.73 10.96 -4.72
CA ILE A 38 6.76 11.70 -5.54
C ILE A 38 7.44 12.96 -6.06
N THR A 39 7.63 13.00 -7.39
CA THR A 39 8.38 14.06 -8.06
C THR A 39 7.45 15.02 -8.77
N ASN A 40 7.56 16.31 -8.47
CA ASN A 40 6.80 17.36 -9.12
C ASN A 40 7.33 17.63 -10.52
N SER A 41 6.42 17.67 -11.49
CA SER A 41 6.68 18.02 -12.88
C SER A 41 5.73 19.11 -13.38
N SER A 42 5.22 19.95 -12.47
CA SER A 42 4.30 21.04 -12.78
C SER A 42 4.98 22.10 -13.65
N ASP A 43 4.22 22.70 -14.57
CA ASP A 43 4.69 23.76 -15.44
C ASP A 43 4.16 25.12 -14.96
N LYS A 44 4.98 26.18 -15.10
CA LYS A 44 4.67 27.57 -14.72
C LYS A 44 4.21 27.78 -13.27
N ALA A 45 4.52 26.83 -12.39
CA ALA A 45 4.24 26.91 -10.98
C ALA A 45 5.41 27.56 -10.22
N HIS A 46 5.08 28.27 -9.14
CA HIS A 46 6.04 28.92 -8.25
C HIS A 46 6.05 28.31 -6.85
N SER A 47 4.90 27.83 -6.38
CA SER A 47 4.76 27.13 -5.10
C SER A 47 3.75 25.97 -5.23
N TYR A 48 3.78 25.09 -4.23
CA TYR A 48 3.08 23.81 -4.25
C TYR A 48 2.45 23.52 -2.90
N ILE A 49 1.30 22.87 -2.91
CA ILE A 49 0.72 22.22 -1.75
C ILE A 49 0.36 20.78 -2.15
N TRP A 50 0.91 19.83 -1.43
CA TRP A 50 0.53 18.43 -1.48
C TRP A 50 -0.47 18.15 -0.38
N GLU A 51 -1.49 17.36 -0.68
CA GLU A 51 -2.45 16.84 0.27
C GLU A 51 -2.32 15.32 0.26
N LEU A 52 -1.85 14.77 1.38
CA LEU A 52 -1.67 13.34 1.59
C LEU A 52 -3.01 12.65 1.92
N PRO A 53 -3.10 11.31 1.82
CA PRO A 53 -4.33 10.58 2.14
C PRO A 53 -4.82 10.76 3.58
N SER A 54 -3.91 11.15 4.49
CA SER A 54 -4.21 11.49 5.89
C SER A 54 -4.85 12.88 6.06
N GLY A 55 -4.87 13.71 5.02
CA GLY A 55 -5.21 15.13 5.07
C GLY A 55 -4.04 16.05 5.44
N GLU A 56 -2.84 15.51 5.67
CA GLU A 56 -1.63 16.30 5.92
C GLU A 56 -1.25 17.13 4.68
N LEU A 57 -0.85 18.38 4.92
CA LEU A 57 -0.43 19.31 3.87
C LEU A 57 1.08 19.54 3.89
N LEU A 58 1.74 19.39 2.74
CA LEU A 58 3.17 19.62 2.55
C LEU A 58 3.42 20.67 1.47
N ASN A 59 4.49 21.46 1.58
CA ASN A 59 4.81 22.55 0.64
C ASN A 59 6.18 22.41 -0.05
N SER A 60 6.82 21.24 0.08
CA SER A 60 8.09 20.95 -0.59
C SER A 60 7.89 20.74 -2.10
N LYS A 61 8.96 20.96 -2.87
CA LYS A 61 8.94 20.72 -4.33
C LYS A 61 8.60 19.26 -4.61
N ASP A 62 9.39 18.34 -4.07
CA ASP A 62 9.20 16.89 -4.13
C ASP A 62 8.92 16.39 -2.71
N ILE A 63 8.25 15.24 -2.58
CA ILE A 63 7.91 14.65 -1.27
C ILE A 63 8.12 13.13 -1.28
N THR A 64 8.12 12.56 -0.08
CA THR A 64 8.04 11.11 0.14
C THR A 64 6.75 10.76 0.87
N TYR A 65 6.17 9.62 0.53
CA TYR A 65 5.00 9.06 1.21
C TYR A 65 5.28 7.61 1.64
N ILE A 66 5.00 7.29 2.90
CA ILE A 66 5.13 5.93 3.45
C ILE A 66 3.73 5.46 3.87
N PRO A 67 3.09 4.54 3.11
CA PRO A 67 1.75 4.09 3.43
C PRO A 67 1.76 3.12 4.62
N THR A 68 0.82 3.32 5.56
CA THR A 68 0.64 2.47 6.75
C THR A 68 -0.56 1.53 6.66
N THR A 69 -1.39 1.68 5.63
CA THR A 69 -2.58 0.85 5.40
C THR A 69 -2.70 0.51 3.93
N SER A 70 -3.21 -0.68 3.62
CA SER A 70 -3.45 -1.11 2.25
C SER A 70 -4.64 -0.38 1.62
N GLY A 71 -4.82 -0.61 0.32
CA GLY A 71 -5.90 -0.03 -0.48
C GLY A 71 -5.43 1.10 -1.39
N THR A 72 -6.39 1.75 -2.03
CA THR A 72 -6.13 2.88 -2.92
C THR A 72 -5.92 4.15 -2.10
N LYS A 73 -4.82 4.87 -2.35
CA LYS A 73 -4.45 6.10 -1.67
C LYS A 73 -4.35 7.26 -2.65
N ASP A 74 -5.11 8.32 -2.40
CA ASP A 74 -5.14 9.49 -3.25
C ASP A 74 -4.17 10.56 -2.75
N ILE A 75 -3.35 11.06 -3.67
CA ILE A 75 -2.40 12.13 -3.41
C ILE A 75 -2.71 13.26 -4.37
N LYS A 76 -2.92 14.44 -3.81
CA LYS A 76 -3.29 15.63 -4.58
C LYS A 76 -2.17 16.66 -4.53
N LEU A 77 -1.83 17.19 -5.69
CA LEU A 77 -0.94 18.32 -5.85
C LEU A 77 -1.75 19.53 -6.29
N THR A 78 -1.58 20.65 -5.60
CA THR A 78 -2.04 21.97 -6.03
C THR A 78 -0.81 22.83 -6.33
N ALA A 79 -0.72 23.35 -7.55
CA ALA A 79 0.37 24.17 -8.04
C ALA A 79 -0.12 25.61 -8.21
N PHE A 80 0.64 26.58 -7.71
CA PHE A 80 0.25 27.99 -7.68
C PHE A 80 1.17 28.84 -8.55
N SER A 81 0.59 29.84 -9.21
CA SER A 81 1.33 30.90 -9.90
C SER A 81 2.10 31.80 -8.93
N LYS A 82 3.08 32.56 -9.43
CA LYS A 82 3.96 33.44 -8.63
C LYS A 82 3.23 34.42 -7.69
N ASN A 83 2.08 34.94 -8.12
CA ASN A 83 1.30 35.90 -7.35
C ASN A 83 0.08 35.27 -6.67
N LEU A 84 -0.04 33.94 -6.66
CA LEU A 84 -1.15 33.18 -6.09
C LEU A 84 -2.53 33.57 -6.67
N LYS A 85 -2.57 34.17 -7.87
CA LYS A 85 -3.81 34.58 -8.54
C LYS A 85 -4.53 33.43 -9.25
N GLU A 86 -3.74 32.45 -9.66
CA GLU A 86 -4.17 31.29 -10.41
C GLU A 86 -3.53 30.04 -9.80
N ASP A 87 -4.29 28.96 -9.77
CA ASP A 87 -3.88 27.64 -9.32
C ASP A 87 -4.40 26.55 -10.28
N ASN A 88 -3.78 25.38 -10.19
CA ASN A 88 -4.26 24.18 -10.84
C ASN A 88 -3.95 22.99 -9.94
N ASN A 89 -4.77 21.95 -10.00
CA ASN A 89 -4.58 20.76 -9.19
C ASN A 89 -4.74 19.47 -9.99
N ILE A 90 -4.10 18.41 -9.50
CA ILE A 90 -4.21 17.06 -10.02
C ILE A 90 -4.15 16.08 -8.86
N THR A 91 -4.99 15.03 -8.93
CA THR A 91 -4.98 13.90 -8.00
C THR A 91 -4.54 12.66 -8.75
N LYS A 92 -3.63 11.88 -8.15
CA LYS A 92 -3.31 10.53 -8.62
C LYS A 92 -3.43 9.56 -7.47
N SER A 93 -3.81 8.33 -7.80
CA SER A 93 -3.96 7.26 -6.83
C SER A 93 -2.80 6.27 -6.94
N ILE A 94 -2.32 5.77 -5.80
CA ILE A 94 -1.40 4.64 -5.71
C ILE A 94 -2.10 3.44 -5.07
N LYS A 95 -1.90 2.25 -5.63
CA LYS A 95 -2.43 1.00 -5.06
C LYS A 95 -1.44 0.44 -4.04
N VAL A 96 -1.80 0.50 -2.77
CA VAL A 96 -0.99 -0.06 -1.68
C VAL A 96 -1.41 -1.50 -1.38
N LYS A 97 -0.49 -2.45 -1.58
CA LYS A 97 -0.66 -3.87 -1.25
C LYS A 97 -0.31 -4.10 0.23
N PRO A 98 -1.02 -4.98 0.94
CA PRO A 98 -0.60 -5.39 2.28
C PRO A 98 0.74 -6.11 2.22
N LEU A 99 1.47 -6.13 3.35
CA LEU A 99 2.60 -7.04 3.49
C LEU A 99 2.05 -8.44 3.66
N SER A 100 2.53 -9.40 2.87
CA SER A 100 2.10 -10.80 3.02
C SER A 100 3.27 -11.76 3.23
N GLY A 101 3.00 -12.81 4.00
CA GLY A 101 3.86 -13.96 4.19
C GLY A 101 3.12 -15.26 3.87
N SER A 102 3.72 -16.38 4.25
CA SER A 102 3.16 -17.72 4.02
C SER A 102 3.34 -18.58 5.25
N VAL A 103 2.41 -19.52 5.47
CA VAL A 103 2.47 -20.50 6.56
C VAL A 103 2.26 -21.89 5.97
N LEU A 104 3.12 -22.82 6.32
CA LEU A 104 3.06 -24.21 5.91
C LEU A 104 2.97 -25.11 7.15
N PHE A 105 1.89 -25.88 7.26
CA PHE A 105 1.73 -26.85 8.33
C PHE A 105 2.06 -28.26 7.82
N TYR A 106 2.75 -29.06 8.62
CA TYR A 106 3.06 -30.46 8.32
C TYR A 106 3.07 -31.33 9.58
N LEU A 107 3.09 -32.65 9.40
CA LEU A 107 3.12 -33.65 10.46
C LEU A 107 4.40 -34.49 10.36
N SER A 108 5.20 -34.55 11.43
CA SER A 108 6.45 -35.34 11.47
C SER A 108 6.41 -36.61 12.34
N THR A 109 5.60 -36.66 13.40
CA THR A 109 5.72 -37.72 14.44
C THR A 109 4.46 -38.53 14.72
N LYS A 110 3.25 -37.98 14.58
CA LYS A 110 2.00 -38.69 14.92
C LYS A 110 1.30 -39.30 13.70
N SER A 111 0.74 -40.50 13.88
CA SER A 111 0.07 -41.33 12.86
C SER A 111 -1.35 -40.83 12.52
N ALA A 112 -1.49 -39.53 12.26
CA ALA A 112 -2.73 -38.92 11.83
C ALA A 112 -2.92 -39.08 10.31
N LEU A 113 -2.84 -40.32 9.81
CA LEU A 113 -2.52 -40.58 8.40
C LEU A 113 -3.69 -40.52 7.41
N SER A 114 -4.84 -39.91 7.75
CA SER A 114 -5.91 -39.80 6.75
C SER A 114 -6.89 -38.64 6.86
N ASN A 115 -6.84 -37.81 7.90
CA ASN A 115 -7.89 -36.79 8.10
C ASN A 115 -7.48 -35.58 8.94
N THR A 116 -6.18 -35.30 9.14
CA THR A 116 -5.82 -34.02 9.78
C THR A 116 -6.19 -32.87 8.86
N VAL A 117 -7.03 -31.99 9.39
CA VAL A 117 -7.42 -30.75 8.72
C VAL A 117 -6.87 -29.59 9.54
N VAL A 118 -6.16 -28.70 8.88
CA VAL A 118 -5.72 -27.42 9.44
C VAL A 118 -6.78 -26.38 9.12
N TYR A 119 -7.30 -25.74 10.15
CA TYR A 119 -8.16 -24.57 10.12
C TYR A 119 -7.30 -23.36 10.43
N PHE A 120 -7.16 -22.49 9.44
CA PHE A 120 -6.35 -21.30 9.54
C PHE A 120 -7.02 -20.17 8.76
N LEU A 121 -7.23 -19.04 9.44
CA LEU A 121 -8.13 -17.99 8.99
C LEU A 121 -9.54 -18.57 8.74
N GLU A 122 -10.24 -18.06 7.72
CA GLU A 122 -11.56 -18.57 7.28
C GLU A 122 -11.45 -19.76 6.32
N THR A 123 -10.28 -20.41 6.26
CA THR A 123 -10.01 -21.50 5.31
C THR A 123 -9.55 -22.76 6.03
N ASN A 124 -9.64 -23.89 5.35
CA ASN A 124 -9.08 -25.14 5.83
C ASN A 124 -8.37 -25.91 4.73
N LYS A 125 -7.32 -26.64 5.10
CA LYS A 125 -6.54 -27.49 4.20
C LYS A 125 -6.17 -28.80 4.87
N PRO A 126 -6.33 -29.94 4.19
CA PRO A 126 -5.90 -31.23 4.73
C PRO A 126 -4.37 -31.36 4.68
N ILE A 127 -3.81 -32.12 5.61
CA ILE A 127 -2.43 -32.62 5.51
C ILE A 127 -2.53 -34.06 4.99
N PRO A 128 -2.17 -34.32 3.72
CA PRO A 128 -2.46 -35.61 3.08
C PRO A 128 -1.53 -36.74 3.52
N VAL A 129 -0.30 -36.42 3.95
CA VAL A 129 0.70 -37.41 4.34
C VAL A 129 1.57 -36.90 5.48
N ARG A 130 2.12 -37.83 6.25
CA ARG A 130 3.21 -37.56 7.18
C ARG A 130 4.52 -37.38 6.39
N LEU A 131 5.34 -36.43 6.84
CA LEU A 131 6.64 -36.15 6.23
C LEU A 131 7.75 -36.34 7.26
N GLU A 132 8.73 -37.18 6.95
CA GLU A 132 9.93 -37.36 7.79
C GLU A 132 10.92 -36.21 7.62
N ILE A 133 10.85 -35.53 6.48
CA ILE A 133 11.66 -34.37 6.14
C ILE A 133 10.73 -33.14 6.14
N PRO A 134 11.09 -32.06 6.87
CA PRO A 134 10.31 -30.83 6.85
C PRO A 134 10.16 -30.29 5.41
N PRO A 135 8.94 -30.00 4.94
CA PRO A 135 8.73 -29.38 3.64
C PRO A 135 9.11 -27.89 3.68
N THR A 136 9.15 -27.26 2.51
CA THR A 136 9.35 -25.81 2.36
C THR A 136 8.13 -25.17 1.69
N CYS A 137 7.93 -23.86 1.80
CA CYS A 137 6.82 -23.21 1.07
C CYS A 137 6.98 -23.32 -0.46
N GLU A 138 8.20 -23.48 -0.98
CA GLU A 138 8.47 -23.71 -2.41
C GLU A 138 8.20 -25.16 -2.83
N ASN A 139 8.41 -26.12 -1.92
CA ASN A 139 8.07 -27.52 -2.11
C ASN A 139 7.18 -28.00 -0.97
N SER A 140 5.92 -27.59 -1.02
CA SER A 140 4.94 -27.83 0.04
C SER A 140 4.24 -29.19 -0.10
N THR A 141 4.79 -30.10 -0.89
CA THR A 141 4.16 -31.39 -1.17
C THR A 141 4.02 -32.17 0.13
N GLY A 142 2.79 -32.61 0.43
CA GLY A 142 2.49 -33.32 1.67
C GLY A 142 2.14 -32.43 2.88
N GLY A 143 2.27 -31.11 2.76
CA GLY A 143 1.84 -30.15 3.79
C GLY A 143 0.65 -29.29 3.38
N ALA A 144 0.14 -28.50 4.32
CA ALA A 144 -0.93 -27.53 4.12
C ALA A 144 -0.35 -26.11 4.02
N LEU A 145 -0.17 -25.63 2.78
CA LEU A 145 0.38 -24.30 2.48
C LEU A 145 -0.71 -23.23 2.40
N PHE A 146 -0.56 -22.15 3.14
CA PHE A 146 -1.37 -20.93 3.09
C PHE A 146 -0.49 -19.76 2.62
N LEU A 147 -0.97 -19.02 1.63
CA LEU A 147 -0.25 -17.94 0.95
C LEU A 147 -0.97 -16.60 1.15
N ASP A 148 -0.27 -15.52 0.83
CA ASP A 148 -0.80 -14.15 0.83
C ASP A 148 -1.43 -13.73 2.16
N ILE A 149 -0.89 -14.26 3.27
CA ILE A 149 -1.40 -13.97 4.60
C ILE A 149 -0.85 -12.62 5.02
N PRO A 150 -1.69 -11.62 5.37
CA PRO A 150 -1.22 -10.33 5.83
C PRO A 150 -0.29 -10.46 7.04
N ASP A 151 0.54 -9.45 7.27
CA ASP A 151 1.36 -9.38 8.47
C ASP A 151 0.47 -9.32 9.73
N GLY A 152 0.77 -10.15 10.72
CA GLY A 152 -0.03 -10.25 11.93
C GLY A 152 0.10 -11.57 12.65
N THR A 153 -0.49 -11.66 13.83
CA THR A 153 -0.55 -12.89 14.62
C THR A 153 -1.91 -13.55 14.45
N TYR A 154 -1.89 -14.83 14.08
CA TYR A 154 -3.07 -15.61 13.77
C TYR A 154 -3.10 -16.90 14.57
N GLU A 155 -4.27 -17.23 15.11
CA GLU A 155 -4.52 -18.53 15.71
C GLU A 155 -4.75 -19.58 14.61
N TYR A 156 -4.30 -20.80 14.87
CA TYR A 156 -4.60 -21.98 14.07
C TYR A 156 -5.16 -23.07 14.96
N PHE A 157 -6.02 -23.89 14.36
CA PHE A 157 -6.45 -25.16 14.93
C PHE A 157 -6.19 -26.24 13.91
N ALA A 158 -5.68 -27.38 14.33
CA ALA A 158 -5.55 -28.55 13.48
C ALA A 158 -6.02 -29.77 14.26
N GLY A 159 -6.59 -30.75 13.57
CA GLY A 159 -6.99 -31.96 14.25
C GLY A 159 -7.48 -33.04 13.32
N ASP A 160 -7.55 -34.22 13.89
CA ASP A 160 -8.22 -35.40 13.35
C ASP A 160 -9.22 -35.95 14.40
N ASN A 161 -9.67 -37.19 14.27
CA ASN A 161 -10.64 -37.79 15.20
C ASN A 161 -10.02 -38.18 16.57
N THR A 162 -8.70 -38.11 16.71
CA THR A 162 -7.90 -38.63 17.83
C THR A 162 -7.03 -37.54 18.44
N TYR A 163 -6.42 -36.70 17.61
CA TYR A 163 -5.47 -35.67 18.01
C TYR A 163 -5.95 -34.29 17.60
N SER A 164 -5.62 -33.31 18.43
CA SER A 164 -5.82 -31.90 18.14
C SER A 164 -4.59 -31.09 18.53
N TRP A 165 -4.37 -30.02 17.78
CA TRP A 165 -3.31 -29.05 17.93
C TRP A 165 -3.91 -27.66 17.80
N SER A 166 -3.39 -26.72 18.55
CA SER A 166 -3.75 -25.32 18.42
C SER A 166 -2.57 -24.46 18.85
N GLY A 167 -2.49 -23.27 18.30
CA GLY A 167 -1.50 -22.28 18.69
C GLY A 167 -1.60 -21.06 17.81
N SER A 168 -0.60 -20.20 17.90
CA SER A 168 -0.51 -18.98 17.11
C SER A 168 0.75 -18.95 16.24
N VAL A 169 0.67 -18.20 15.15
CA VAL A 169 1.79 -17.89 14.27
C VAL A 169 1.79 -16.41 13.95
N THR A 170 2.95 -15.77 14.09
CA THR A 170 3.17 -14.40 13.64
C THR A 170 3.71 -14.43 12.23
N VAL A 171 2.90 -14.02 11.27
CA VAL A 171 3.28 -13.92 9.86
C VAL A 171 3.97 -12.58 9.63
N GLU A 172 5.12 -12.64 8.97
CA GLU A 172 5.94 -11.48 8.63
C GLU A 172 6.10 -11.36 7.10
N LYS A 173 6.31 -10.13 6.61
CA LYS A 173 6.49 -9.84 5.18
C LYS A 173 7.53 -10.75 4.54
N GLY A 174 7.14 -11.44 3.48
CA GLY A 174 8.04 -12.25 2.66
C GLY A 174 8.62 -13.47 3.38
N GLN A 175 8.16 -13.78 4.59
CA GLN A 175 8.60 -14.96 5.32
C GLN A 175 7.69 -16.16 5.08
N CYS A 176 8.31 -17.34 5.07
CA CYS A 176 7.66 -18.64 5.11
C CYS A 176 7.82 -19.23 6.50
N HIS A 177 6.71 -19.38 7.21
CA HIS A 177 6.67 -20.02 8.53
C HIS A 177 6.28 -21.49 8.36
N VAL A 178 7.18 -22.41 8.71
CA VAL A 178 6.92 -23.85 8.63
C VAL A 178 6.65 -24.40 10.04
N ILE A 179 5.45 -24.94 10.25
CA ILE A 179 4.95 -25.40 11.55
C ILE A 179 4.77 -26.90 11.53
N ASP A 180 5.46 -27.57 12.46
CA ASP A 180 5.35 -29.00 12.70
C ASP A 180 4.32 -29.29 13.79
N LEU A 181 3.26 -30.01 13.43
CA LEU A 181 2.22 -30.43 14.36
C LEU A 181 2.66 -31.75 15.04
N ARG A 182 3.26 -31.67 16.23
CA ARG A 182 3.83 -32.86 16.93
C ARG A 182 2.96 -33.45 18.02
#